data_AF-A0AAV7D656-F1
#
_entry.id   AF-A0AAV7D656-F1
#
_cell.length_a   1.000
_cell.length_b   1.000
_cell.length_c   1.000
_cell.angle_alpha   90.00
_cell.angle_beta   90.00
_cell.angle_gamma   90.00
#
_symmetry.space_group_name_H-M   'P 1'
#
loop_
_entity.id
_entity.type
_entity.pdbx_description
1 polymer ?
#
loop_
_entity_poly.entity_id
_entity_poly.type
_entity_poly.pdbx_seq_one_letter_code
_entity_poly.pdbx_strand_id
1 'polypeptide(L)'
;MMKKLNSETLPKRRENEILHSVSQMPGFPQDTQGRGPADLLDAAEQYLKERIESGDKQARFLLGQLCFEEGWYEDALFHFEKVKDEDYQALYQAGVMYYDGLGTREDQRRGVEYMKTIISSGDHQARHLKYAAAYNVGRACYEGCGMRHSDQEAERWWLIAADNGNPKASVKAQSVLGMFYSRPPNKNLQKAFLWHSEACGNGNVESQGALGVMYLYGLGIRRNLHCALECLKEAAERGNVYAQGHLVSYYYNRKLYTKAAELAKRVVQYDNIDLLPNAEARLPIYTAKGIAMANFFLARCLHLGLGTKPDAAAAKQHYRKAFCTDADVTSDLQCDVIYGKI
;
A
#
# COMPACT_ATOMS: atom_id res chain seq x y z
N MET A 1 10.30 -10.65 -4.35
CA MET A 1 10.68 -10.43 -2.94
C MET A 1 9.44 -9.96 -2.21
N MET A 2 9.08 -10.59 -1.10
CA MET A 2 7.88 -10.27 -0.31
C MET A 2 8.00 -8.85 0.26
N LYS A 3 6.90 -8.10 0.30
CA LYS A 3 6.89 -6.81 0.98
C LYS A 3 6.94 -7.06 2.49
N LYS A 4 8.01 -6.58 3.14
CA LYS A 4 8.15 -6.59 4.59
C LYS A 4 6.94 -5.94 5.27
N LEU A 5 6.43 -6.54 6.34
CA LEU A 5 5.32 -6.02 7.15
C LEU A 5 5.67 -4.72 7.88
N ASN A 6 6.94 -4.46 8.15
CA ASN A 6 7.47 -3.29 8.86
C ASN A 6 7.26 -1.97 8.11
N SER A 7 6.97 -2.03 6.81
CA SER A 7 6.51 -0.89 6.02
C SER A 7 5.10 -0.43 6.42
N GLU A 8 4.43 -1.18 7.29
CA GLU A 8 3.13 -0.82 7.85
C GLU A 8 3.30 -0.24 9.26
N THR A 9 2.97 1.04 9.41
CA THR A 9 2.96 1.66 10.74
C THR A 9 1.93 0.99 11.65
N LEU A 10 2.19 1.02 12.95
CA LEU A 10 1.22 0.59 13.96
C LEU A 10 -0.14 1.27 13.74
N PRO A 11 -1.26 0.55 13.92
CA PRO A 11 -2.58 1.16 13.84
C PRO A 11 -2.67 2.35 14.82
N LYS A 12 -2.81 3.57 14.26
CA LYS A 12 -2.92 4.89 14.93
C LYS A 12 -1.62 5.66 15.24
N ARG A 13 -0.42 5.24 14.82
CA ARG A 13 0.82 6.05 15.02
C ARG A 13 1.51 6.40 13.70
N ARG A 14 2.00 7.64 13.59
CA ARG A 14 2.88 8.11 12.49
C ARG A 14 4.34 8.01 12.93
N GLU A 15 5.25 7.92 11.96
CA GLU A 15 6.71 7.92 12.19
C GLU A 15 7.15 9.20 12.95
N ASN A 16 8.05 9.05 13.93
CA ASN A 16 8.59 10.12 14.80
C ASN A 16 7.61 10.76 15.79
N GLU A 17 6.41 10.18 15.99
CA GLU A 17 5.50 10.63 17.06
C GLU A 17 5.98 10.24 18.45
N ILE A 18 6.84 9.21 18.59
CA ILE A 18 7.18 8.67 19.92
C ILE A 18 8.11 9.59 20.68
N LEU A 19 9.20 10.04 20.06
CA LEU A 19 10.12 10.97 20.71
C LEU A 19 9.38 12.23 21.16
N HIS A 20 8.53 12.78 20.29
CA HIS A 20 7.67 13.90 20.64
C HIS A 20 6.70 13.55 21.78
N SER A 21 5.99 12.42 21.70
CA SER A 21 5.03 12.00 22.73
C SER A 21 5.67 11.80 24.10
N VAL A 22 6.87 11.20 24.14
CA VAL A 22 7.65 10.99 25.37
C VAL A 22 8.11 12.33 25.94
N SER A 23 8.54 13.27 25.08
CA SER A 23 8.98 14.60 25.53
C SER A 23 7.88 15.43 26.21
N GLN A 24 6.61 15.13 25.92
CA GLN A 24 5.45 15.79 26.52
C GLN A 24 4.92 15.08 27.78
N MET A 25 5.54 13.98 28.21
CA MET A 25 5.07 13.24 29.38
C MET A 25 5.41 13.97 30.69
N PRO A 26 4.54 13.85 31.72
CA PRO A 26 4.83 14.41 33.04
C PRO A 26 6.15 13.88 33.62
N GLY A 27 6.99 14.78 34.12
CA GLY A 27 8.29 14.43 34.69
C GLY A 27 9.42 14.25 33.67
N PHE A 28 9.17 14.47 32.37
CA PHE A 28 10.24 14.52 31.38
C PHE A 28 11.19 15.70 31.64
N PRO A 29 12.53 15.54 31.52
CA PRO A 29 13.49 16.60 31.83
C PRO A 29 13.27 17.87 31.00
N GLN A 30 13.03 19.01 31.66
CA GLN A 30 12.73 20.29 31.01
C GLN A 30 13.98 21.02 30.48
N ASP A 31 15.17 20.65 30.94
CA ASP A 31 16.47 21.23 30.56
C ASP A 31 16.96 20.77 29.17
N THR A 32 16.15 19.95 28.50
CA THR A 32 16.35 19.46 27.13
C THR A 32 15.76 20.41 26.07
N GLN A 33 14.94 21.40 26.47
CA GLN A 33 14.38 22.39 25.55
C GLN A 33 15.49 23.26 24.94
N GLY A 34 15.75 23.08 23.64
CA GLY A 34 16.78 23.79 22.88
C GLY A 34 18.04 23.00 22.60
N ARG A 35 18.13 21.72 23.02
CA ARG A 35 19.22 20.81 22.65
C ARG A 35 19.00 20.15 21.30
N GLY A 36 20.04 19.54 20.73
CA GLY A 36 19.96 18.90 19.42
C GLY A 36 19.06 17.64 19.44
N PRO A 37 18.65 17.12 18.27
CA PRO A 37 17.80 15.93 18.19
C PRO A 37 18.36 14.69 18.91
N ALA A 38 19.68 14.51 18.90
CA ALA A 38 20.36 13.41 19.59
C ALA A 38 20.24 13.52 21.12
N ASP A 39 20.44 14.71 21.68
CA ASP A 39 20.33 14.93 23.12
C ASP A 39 18.90 14.68 23.64
N LEU A 40 17.90 14.99 22.81
CA LEU A 40 16.50 14.72 23.14
C LEU A 40 16.19 13.22 23.13
N LEU A 41 16.79 12.48 22.18
CA LEU A 41 16.67 11.02 22.09
C LEU A 41 17.29 10.34 23.31
N ASP A 42 18.51 10.73 23.68
CA ASP A 42 19.20 10.20 24.87
C ASP A 42 18.40 10.45 26.15
N ALA A 43 17.83 11.66 26.29
CA ALA A 43 16.98 12.01 27.42
C ALA A 43 15.67 11.19 27.45
N ALA A 44 15.06 10.95 26.28
CA ALA A 44 13.89 10.08 26.15
C ALA A 44 14.17 8.63 26.54
N GLU A 45 15.30 8.09 26.08
CA GLU A 45 15.73 6.75 26.42
C GLU A 45 15.97 6.61 27.94
N GLN A 46 16.74 7.52 28.53
CA GLN A 46 17.03 7.49 29.97
C GLN A 46 15.75 7.64 30.81
N TYR A 47 14.90 8.60 30.48
CA TYR A 47 13.63 8.82 31.18
C TYR A 47 12.73 7.57 31.15
N LEU A 48 12.66 6.88 30.00
CA LEU A 48 11.88 5.64 29.89
C LEU A 48 12.52 4.50 30.69
N LYS A 49 13.86 4.39 30.71
CA LYS A 49 14.57 3.38 31.53
C LYS A 49 14.27 3.56 33.03
N GLU A 50 14.35 4.78 33.55
CA GLU A 50 14.03 5.09 34.95
C GLU A 50 12.57 4.74 35.31
N ARG A 51 11.64 5.02 34.39
CA ARG A 51 10.24 4.60 34.56
C ARG A 51 10.06 3.08 34.56
N ILE A 52 10.79 2.38 33.71
CA ILE A 52 10.79 0.91 33.71
C ILE A 52 11.30 0.35 35.05
N GLU A 53 12.34 0.93 35.63
CA GLU A 53 12.89 0.54 36.94
C GLU A 53 11.90 0.78 38.08
N SER A 54 11.08 1.83 37.99
CA SER A 54 9.98 2.09 38.92
C SER A 54 8.73 1.23 38.68
N GLY A 55 8.77 0.28 37.73
CA GLY A 55 7.72 -0.70 37.47
C GLY A 55 6.68 -0.29 36.42
N ASP A 56 6.93 0.79 35.68
CA ASP A 56 6.04 1.24 34.62
C ASP A 56 6.15 0.34 33.38
N LYS A 57 5.11 -0.47 33.17
CA LYS A 57 5.04 -1.40 32.04
C LYS A 57 4.82 -0.69 30.70
N GLN A 58 4.11 0.45 30.70
CA GLN A 58 3.86 1.24 29.50
C GLN A 58 5.17 1.88 29.00
N ALA A 59 6.05 2.29 29.92
CA ALA A 59 7.37 2.81 29.56
C ALA A 59 8.22 1.79 28.79
N ARG A 60 8.08 0.48 29.08
CA ARG A 60 8.81 -0.56 28.35
C ARG A 60 8.33 -0.73 26.91
N PHE A 61 7.03 -0.65 26.65
CA PHE A 61 6.51 -0.63 25.28
C PHE A 61 6.97 0.62 24.52
N LEU A 62 6.91 1.80 25.16
CA LEU A 62 7.35 3.06 24.55
C LEU A 62 8.84 3.04 24.20
N LEU A 63 9.68 2.47 25.06
CA LEU A 63 11.11 2.32 24.79
C LEU A 63 11.35 1.37 23.61
N GLY A 64 10.66 0.22 23.58
CA GLY A 64 10.74 -0.68 22.43
C GLY A 64 10.33 -0.01 21.12
N GLN A 65 9.29 0.83 21.16
CA GLN A 65 8.86 1.60 19.99
C GLN A 65 9.86 2.69 19.59
N LEU A 66 10.46 3.39 20.54
CA LEU A 66 11.53 4.35 20.28
C LEU A 66 12.70 3.68 19.57
N CYS A 67 13.19 2.55 20.11
CA CYS A 67 14.23 1.74 19.48
C CYS A 67 13.83 1.28 18.07
N PHE A 68 12.57 0.91 17.86
CA PHE A 68 12.09 0.48 16.54
C PHE A 68 12.14 1.60 15.50
N GLU A 69 11.73 2.82 15.88
CA GLU A 69 11.75 4.00 15.00
C GLU A 69 13.17 4.44 14.66
N GLU A 70 14.11 4.29 15.59
CA GLU A 70 15.55 4.55 15.37
C GLU A 70 16.29 3.39 14.65
N GLY A 71 15.60 2.29 14.36
CA GLY A 71 16.17 1.13 13.67
C GLY A 71 17.04 0.22 14.56
N TRP A 72 17.02 0.41 15.88
CA TRP A 72 17.67 -0.45 16.88
C TRP A 72 16.83 -1.69 17.15
N TYR A 73 16.71 -2.54 16.12
CA TYR A 73 15.73 -3.61 16.12
C TYR A 73 16.00 -4.72 17.16
N GLU A 74 17.25 -4.98 17.53
CA GLU A 74 17.54 -5.98 18.58
C GLU A 74 17.00 -5.52 19.93
N ASP A 75 17.24 -4.26 20.31
CA ASP A 75 16.74 -3.66 21.55
C ASP A 75 15.21 -3.52 21.52
N ALA A 76 14.65 -3.09 20.39
CA ALA A 76 13.21 -3.02 20.22
C ALA A 76 12.53 -4.37 20.46
N LEU A 77 13.05 -5.44 19.83
CA LEU A 77 12.51 -6.79 19.99
C LEU A 77 12.64 -7.27 21.43
N PHE A 78 13.79 -7.02 22.07
CA PHE A 78 14.01 -7.34 23.47
C PHE A 78 12.93 -6.71 24.37
N HIS A 79 12.65 -5.42 24.18
CA HIS A 79 11.65 -4.71 24.96
C HIS A 79 10.23 -5.23 24.71
N PHE A 80 9.84 -5.47 23.45
CA PHE A 80 8.51 -5.99 23.13
C PHE A 80 8.31 -7.42 23.67
N GLU A 81 9.29 -8.30 23.55
CA GLU A 81 9.21 -9.68 24.05
C GLU A 81 8.97 -9.76 25.56
N LYS A 82 9.50 -8.79 26.31
CA LYS A 82 9.34 -8.70 27.77
C LYS A 82 7.92 -8.32 28.22
N VAL A 83 7.11 -7.70 27.36
CA VAL A 83 5.76 -7.22 27.72
C VAL A 83 4.65 -7.76 26.82
N LYS A 84 4.96 -8.55 25.79
CA LYS A 84 3.99 -9.10 24.81
C LYS A 84 2.82 -9.86 25.43
N ASP A 85 3.03 -10.49 26.59
CA ASP A 85 2.00 -11.31 27.25
C ASP A 85 0.97 -10.46 28.00
N GLU A 86 1.25 -9.15 28.16
CA GLU A 86 0.39 -8.19 28.84
C GLU A 86 -0.07 -7.03 27.92
N ASP A 87 0.70 -6.74 26.86
CA ASP A 87 0.44 -5.65 25.92
C ASP A 87 0.33 -6.19 24.48
N TYR A 88 -0.88 -6.11 23.91
CA TYR A 88 -1.14 -6.55 22.54
C TYR A 88 -0.42 -5.73 21.47
N GLN A 89 -0.08 -4.45 21.74
CA GLN A 89 0.72 -3.64 20.81
C GLN A 89 2.15 -4.19 20.75
N ALA A 90 2.73 -4.56 21.90
CA ALA A 90 4.02 -5.21 21.95
C ALA A 90 3.99 -6.60 21.28
N LEU A 91 2.94 -7.39 21.52
CA LEU A 91 2.75 -8.68 20.85
C LEU A 91 2.66 -8.52 19.33
N TYR A 92 1.93 -7.51 18.85
CA TYR A 92 1.82 -7.21 17.43
C TYR A 92 3.17 -6.83 16.84
N GLN A 93 3.91 -5.93 17.50
CA GLN A 93 5.23 -5.49 17.03
C GLN A 93 6.25 -6.62 17.01
N ALA A 94 6.34 -7.40 18.08
CA ALA A 94 7.17 -8.60 18.09
C ALA A 94 6.78 -9.54 16.92
N GLY A 95 5.49 -9.71 16.65
CA GLY A 95 4.99 -10.52 15.54
C GLY A 95 5.46 -10.03 14.17
N VAL A 96 5.38 -8.72 13.92
CA VAL A 96 5.92 -8.07 12.71
C VAL A 96 7.43 -8.27 12.60
N MET A 97 8.15 -8.08 13.70
CA MET A 97 9.61 -8.19 13.73
C MET A 97 10.11 -9.62 13.45
N TYR A 98 9.48 -10.65 14.03
CA TYR A 98 9.80 -12.03 13.65
C TYR A 98 9.47 -12.32 12.19
N TYR A 99 8.34 -11.81 11.71
CA TYR A 99 7.94 -12.07 10.33
C TYR A 99 8.94 -11.51 9.31
N ASP A 100 9.50 -10.33 9.57
CA ASP A 100 10.45 -9.68 8.68
C ASP A 100 11.93 -9.91 9.03
N GLY A 101 12.22 -10.61 10.12
CA GLY A 101 13.57 -10.81 10.64
C GLY A 101 14.25 -9.50 11.10
N LEU A 102 13.50 -8.62 11.77
CA LEU A 102 14.05 -7.39 12.34
C LEU A 102 14.61 -7.65 13.73
N GLY A 103 15.92 -7.41 13.92
CA GLY A 103 16.58 -7.65 15.21
C GLY A 103 16.68 -9.13 15.58
N THR A 104 16.41 -10.03 14.63
CA THR A 104 16.44 -11.48 14.81
C THR A 104 16.51 -12.18 13.46
N ARG A 105 16.69 -13.51 13.46
CA ARG A 105 16.47 -14.32 12.26
C ARG A 105 14.99 -14.40 11.95
N GLU A 106 14.65 -14.40 10.66
CA GLU A 106 13.27 -14.51 10.20
C GLU A 106 12.57 -15.77 10.73
N ASP A 107 11.41 -15.58 11.37
CA ASP A 107 10.51 -16.61 11.86
C ASP A 107 9.06 -16.19 11.57
N GLN A 108 8.70 -16.26 10.28
CA GLN A 108 7.36 -15.93 9.79
C GLN A 108 6.25 -16.70 10.50
N ARG A 109 6.50 -17.95 10.86
CA ARG A 109 5.51 -18.79 11.54
C ARG A 109 5.18 -18.22 12.90
N ARG A 110 6.19 -17.88 13.70
CA ARG A 110 5.99 -17.24 15.01
C ARG A 110 5.30 -15.89 14.87
N GLY A 111 5.70 -15.09 13.88
CA GLY A 111 5.04 -13.81 13.60
C GLY A 111 3.54 -13.96 13.32
N VAL A 112 3.18 -14.92 12.47
CA VAL A 112 1.78 -15.27 12.17
C VAL A 112 1.03 -15.78 13.41
N GLU A 113 1.67 -16.60 14.23
CA GLU A 113 1.08 -17.12 15.48
C GLU A 113 0.74 -15.99 16.46
N TYR A 114 1.64 -15.02 16.66
CA TYR A 114 1.37 -13.85 17.51
C TYR A 114 0.19 -13.01 16.99
N MET A 115 0.13 -12.77 15.68
CA MET A 115 -1.00 -12.06 15.07
C MET A 115 -2.33 -12.83 15.21
N LYS A 116 -2.32 -14.16 15.09
CA LYS A 116 -3.51 -14.99 15.33
C LYS A 116 -4.00 -14.95 16.76
N THR A 117 -3.09 -14.86 17.73
CA THR A 117 -3.42 -14.66 19.15
C THR A 117 -4.18 -13.35 19.35
N ILE A 118 -3.75 -12.25 18.72
CA ILE A 118 -4.45 -10.96 18.77
C ILE A 118 -5.86 -11.08 18.19
N ILE A 119 -6.02 -11.72 17.02
CA ILE A 119 -7.31 -11.83 16.34
C ILE A 119 -8.33 -12.64 17.17
N SER A 120 -7.84 -13.66 17.87
CA SER A 120 -8.64 -14.59 18.67
C SER A 120 -8.95 -14.09 20.08
N SER A 121 -8.29 -13.00 20.51
CA SER A 121 -8.51 -12.44 21.83
C SER A 121 -9.88 -11.78 21.97
N GLY A 122 -10.53 -12.01 23.11
CA GLY A 122 -11.76 -11.31 23.52
C GLY A 122 -11.50 -9.97 24.23
N ASP A 123 -10.24 -9.63 24.50
CA ASP A 123 -9.88 -8.42 25.23
C ASP A 123 -10.20 -7.16 24.42
N HIS A 124 -10.79 -6.17 25.07
CA HIS A 124 -11.05 -4.86 24.47
C HIS A 124 -9.78 -4.16 23.98
N GLN A 125 -8.61 -4.40 24.61
CA GLN A 125 -7.34 -3.80 24.20
C GLN A 125 -6.87 -4.34 22.84
N ALA A 126 -7.15 -5.60 22.51
CA ALA A 126 -6.79 -6.21 21.23
C ALA A 126 -7.68 -5.74 20.06
N ARG A 127 -8.89 -5.21 20.33
CA ARG A 127 -9.90 -4.92 19.30
C ARG A 127 -9.40 -4.03 18.17
N HIS A 128 -8.60 -3.01 18.50
CA HIS A 128 -8.09 -2.07 17.50
C HIS A 128 -6.98 -2.67 16.60
N LEU A 129 -6.27 -3.69 17.09
CA LEU A 129 -5.20 -4.37 16.36
C LEU A 129 -5.73 -5.52 15.51
N LYS A 130 -6.91 -6.06 15.87
CA LYS A 130 -7.54 -7.20 15.18
C LYS A 130 -7.58 -7.04 13.66
N TYR A 131 -7.93 -5.87 13.15
CA TYR A 131 -8.04 -5.64 11.71
C TYR A 131 -6.69 -5.66 11.01
N ALA A 132 -5.65 -5.07 11.62
CA ALA A 132 -4.30 -5.07 11.07
C ALA A 132 -3.67 -6.47 11.14
N ALA A 133 -3.82 -7.15 12.28
CA ALA A 133 -3.38 -8.52 12.45
C ALA A 133 -4.06 -9.46 11.44
N ALA A 134 -5.39 -9.38 11.28
CA ALA A 134 -6.13 -10.18 10.31
C ALA A 134 -5.69 -9.88 8.87
N TYR A 135 -5.45 -8.61 8.54
CA TYR A 135 -4.94 -8.25 7.23
C TYR A 135 -3.59 -8.89 6.93
N ASN A 136 -2.65 -8.83 7.87
CA ASN A 136 -1.31 -9.40 7.72
C ASN A 136 -1.32 -10.93 7.71
N VAL A 137 -2.16 -11.58 8.52
CA VAL A 137 -2.36 -13.04 8.44
C VAL A 137 -2.95 -13.44 7.09
N GLY A 138 -3.89 -12.66 6.54
CA GLY A 138 -4.41 -12.89 5.20
C GLY A 138 -3.34 -12.76 4.12
N ARG A 139 -2.46 -11.75 4.22
CA ARG A 139 -1.29 -11.60 3.34
C ARG A 139 -0.33 -12.79 3.43
N ALA A 140 0.05 -13.17 4.66
CA ALA A 140 0.92 -14.31 4.91
C ALA A 140 0.35 -15.60 4.32
N CYS A 141 -0.96 -15.83 4.48
CA CYS A 141 -1.65 -16.96 3.91
C CYS A 141 -1.71 -16.93 2.37
N TYR A 142 -1.91 -15.75 1.77
CA TYR A 142 -1.90 -15.62 0.31
C TYR A 142 -0.49 -15.79 -0.28
N GLU A 143 0.55 -15.36 0.42
CA GLU A 143 1.93 -15.45 -0.05
C GLU A 143 2.58 -16.81 0.30
N GLY A 144 2.00 -17.57 1.23
CA GLY A 144 2.57 -18.83 1.74
C GLY A 144 3.71 -18.62 2.74
N CYS A 145 3.72 -17.49 3.45
CA CYS A 145 4.76 -17.07 4.39
C CYS A 145 4.41 -17.49 5.81
N GLY A 146 5.26 -18.28 6.47
CA GLY A 146 5.00 -18.77 7.83
C GLY A 146 3.80 -19.71 7.96
N MET A 147 3.06 -19.96 6.87
CA MET A 147 1.92 -20.86 6.80
C MET A 147 1.67 -21.32 5.36
N ARG A 148 0.84 -22.36 5.19
CA ARG A 148 0.51 -22.90 3.85
C ARG A 148 -0.28 -21.87 3.04
N HIS A 149 0.06 -21.75 1.75
CA HIS A 149 -0.69 -20.94 0.81
C HIS A 149 -2.15 -21.39 0.68
N SER A 150 -3.10 -20.46 0.80
CA SER A 150 -4.53 -20.70 0.58
C SER A 150 -5.31 -19.41 0.29
N ASP A 151 -5.79 -19.26 -0.96
CA ASP A 151 -6.66 -18.15 -1.35
C ASP A 151 -7.93 -18.06 -0.51
N GLN A 152 -8.53 -19.20 -0.15
CA GLN A 152 -9.76 -19.24 0.63
C GLN A 152 -9.54 -18.76 2.07
N GLU A 153 -8.44 -19.14 2.70
CA GLU A 153 -8.12 -18.66 4.04
C GLU A 153 -7.71 -17.19 4.02
N ALA A 154 -6.92 -16.77 3.02
CA ALA A 154 -6.58 -15.37 2.83
C ALA A 154 -7.83 -14.48 2.69
N GLU A 155 -8.79 -14.90 1.85
CA GLU A 155 -10.08 -14.24 1.69
C GLU A 155 -10.81 -14.10 3.04
N ARG A 156 -10.88 -15.18 3.84
CA ARG A 156 -11.52 -15.14 5.16
C ARG A 156 -10.87 -14.13 6.10
N TRP A 157 -9.54 -14.12 6.16
CA TRP A 157 -8.81 -13.18 7.01
C TRP A 157 -8.98 -11.73 6.55
N TRP A 158 -8.96 -11.47 5.24
CA TRP A 158 -9.22 -10.14 4.70
C TRP A 158 -10.66 -9.69 4.90
N LEU A 159 -11.65 -10.58 4.84
CA LEU A 159 -13.04 -10.26 5.17
C LEU A 159 -13.19 -9.81 6.63
N ILE A 160 -12.51 -10.50 7.56
CA ILE A 160 -12.46 -10.08 8.98
C ILE A 160 -11.79 -8.70 9.10
N ALA A 161 -10.68 -8.49 8.39
CA ALA A 161 -9.95 -7.24 8.44
C ALA A 161 -10.70 -6.05 7.82
N ALA A 162 -11.49 -6.30 6.77
CA ALA A 162 -12.28 -5.29 6.07
C ALA A 162 -13.58 -4.93 6.81
N ASP A 163 -14.07 -5.83 7.67
CA ASP A 163 -15.21 -5.65 8.58
C ASP A 163 -16.42 -5.00 7.90
N ASN A 164 -16.92 -5.65 6.83
CA ASN A 164 -18.08 -5.17 6.06
C ASN A 164 -17.99 -3.70 5.61
N GLY A 165 -16.79 -3.20 5.28
CA GLY A 165 -16.63 -1.83 4.80
C GLY A 165 -16.42 -0.79 5.91
N ASN A 166 -16.32 -1.22 7.17
CA ASN A 166 -16.13 -0.32 8.31
C ASN A 166 -14.91 0.62 8.09
N PRO A 167 -15.10 1.96 8.10
CA PRO A 167 -14.02 2.93 7.91
C PRO A 167 -12.94 2.87 8.99
N LYS A 168 -13.28 2.36 10.19
CA LYS A 168 -12.34 2.19 11.30
C LYS A 168 -11.55 0.88 11.23
N ALA A 169 -11.86 0.01 10.27
CA ALA A 169 -11.17 -1.25 10.03
C ALA A 169 -10.05 -1.09 8.98
N SER A 170 -9.65 -2.18 8.32
CA SER A 170 -8.56 -2.15 7.34
C SER A 170 -9.06 -1.76 5.94
N VAL A 171 -8.89 -0.49 5.58
CA VAL A 171 -9.09 0.00 4.20
C VAL A 171 -8.16 -0.72 3.21
N LYS A 172 -6.96 -1.14 3.67
CA LYS A 172 -6.06 -1.99 2.89
C LYS A 172 -6.72 -3.33 2.56
N ALA A 173 -7.35 -3.99 3.53
CA ALA A 173 -8.07 -5.24 3.29
C ALA A 173 -9.24 -5.06 2.32
N GLN A 174 -10.01 -3.98 2.44
CA GLN A 174 -11.09 -3.65 1.49
C GLN A 174 -10.55 -3.53 0.06
N SER A 175 -9.48 -2.76 -0.14
CA SER A 175 -8.85 -2.63 -1.46
C SER A 175 -8.28 -3.97 -1.98
N VAL A 176 -7.61 -4.76 -1.13
CA VAL A 176 -7.08 -6.08 -1.50
C VAL A 176 -8.21 -7.05 -1.89
N LEU A 177 -9.35 -7.03 -1.21
CA LEU A 177 -10.52 -7.82 -1.62
C LEU A 177 -11.05 -7.37 -2.99
N GLY A 178 -11.11 -6.06 -3.25
CA GLY A 178 -11.45 -5.51 -4.57
C GLY A 178 -10.51 -6.05 -5.66
N MET A 179 -9.21 -6.04 -5.39
CA MET A 179 -8.18 -6.58 -6.28
C MET A 179 -8.31 -8.09 -6.50
N PHE A 180 -8.52 -8.83 -5.41
CA PHE A 180 -8.65 -10.28 -5.39
C PHE A 180 -9.80 -10.74 -6.28
N TYR A 181 -10.97 -10.11 -6.14
CA TYR A 181 -12.13 -10.42 -6.97
C TYR A 181 -12.08 -9.81 -8.39
N SER A 182 -11.14 -8.90 -8.67
CA SER A 182 -10.99 -8.33 -10.01
C SER A 182 -10.30 -9.28 -11.00
N ARG A 183 -9.66 -10.36 -10.51
CA ARG A 183 -8.70 -11.15 -11.29
C ARG A 183 -8.96 -12.65 -11.21
N PRO A 184 -8.65 -13.43 -12.25
CA PRO A 184 -8.63 -14.88 -12.17
C PRO A 184 -7.60 -15.39 -11.13
N PRO A 185 -7.82 -16.56 -10.53
CA PRO A 185 -8.99 -17.43 -10.69
C PRO A 185 -10.22 -16.96 -9.90
N ASN A 186 -10.05 -16.06 -8.92
CA ASN A 186 -11.09 -15.65 -7.97
C ASN A 186 -12.03 -14.56 -8.50
N LYS A 187 -12.12 -14.42 -9.83
CA LYS A 187 -12.79 -13.29 -10.49
C LYS A 187 -14.29 -13.28 -10.16
N ASN A 188 -14.73 -12.24 -9.46
CA ASN A 188 -16.14 -11.92 -9.25
C ASN A 188 -16.30 -10.39 -9.31
N LEU A 189 -16.65 -9.88 -10.50
CA LEU A 189 -16.66 -8.44 -10.74
C LEU A 189 -17.72 -7.69 -9.90
N GLN A 190 -18.79 -8.34 -9.45
CA GLN A 190 -19.76 -7.72 -8.55
C GLN A 190 -19.17 -7.51 -7.15
N LYS A 191 -18.51 -8.54 -6.60
CA LYS A 191 -17.77 -8.40 -5.34
C LYS A 191 -16.61 -7.42 -5.45
N ALA A 192 -15.90 -7.41 -6.57
CA ALA A 192 -14.85 -6.44 -6.83
C ALA A 192 -15.38 -5.00 -6.78
N PHE A 193 -16.53 -4.75 -7.42
CA PHE A 193 -17.17 -3.44 -7.43
C PHE A 193 -17.56 -3.00 -6.01
N LEU A 194 -18.17 -3.92 -5.24
CA LEU A 194 -18.54 -3.67 -3.85
C LEU A 194 -17.32 -3.27 -3.01
N TRP A 195 -16.28 -4.10 -2.99
CA TRP A 195 -15.11 -3.85 -2.14
C TRP A 195 -14.28 -2.64 -2.57
N HIS A 196 -14.18 -2.38 -3.88
CA HIS A 196 -13.58 -1.13 -4.35
C HIS A 196 -14.43 0.08 -3.97
N SER A 197 -15.76 -0.04 -3.94
CA SER A 197 -16.67 1.03 -3.49
C SER A 197 -16.48 1.33 -1.99
N GLU A 198 -16.42 0.30 -1.14
CA GLU A 198 -16.13 0.46 0.30
C GLU A 198 -14.76 1.13 0.52
N ALA A 199 -13.72 0.61 -0.12
CA ALA A 199 -12.38 1.19 0.00
C ALA A 199 -12.31 2.64 -0.50
N CYS A 200 -12.97 2.95 -1.62
CA CYS A 200 -13.05 4.29 -2.19
C CYS A 200 -13.78 5.25 -1.25
N GLY A 201 -14.92 4.85 -0.68
CA GLY A 201 -15.66 5.63 0.32
C GLY A 201 -14.82 5.94 1.56
N ASN A 202 -13.88 5.04 1.88
CA ASN A 202 -12.91 5.19 2.96
C ASN A 202 -11.58 5.83 2.50
N GLY A 203 -11.56 6.47 1.33
CA GLY A 203 -10.46 7.32 0.86
C GLY A 203 -9.37 6.62 0.03
N ASN A 204 -9.52 5.33 -0.31
CA ASN A 204 -8.54 4.58 -1.09
C ASN A 204 -8.52 5.00 -2.56
N VAL A 205 -7.43 5.67 -2.96
CA VAL A 205 -7.20 6.19 -4.32
C VAL A 205 -7.12 5.07 -5.37
N GLU A 206 -6.47 3.95 -5.05
CA GLU A 206 -6.33 2.82 -5.98
C GLU A 206 -7.68 2.21 -6.35
N SER A 207 -8.56 2.07 -5.37
CA SER A 207 -9.92 1.57 -5.57
C SER A 207 -10.79 2.57 -6.33
N GLN A 208 -10.59 3.88 -6.12
CA GLN A 208 -11.24 4.91 -6.93
C GLN A 208 -10.86 4.79 -8.41
N GLY A 209 -9.57 4.60 -8.71
CA GLY A 209 -9.10 4.34 -10.08
C GLY A 209 -9.70 3.06 -10.68
N ALA A 210 -9.77 1.98 -9.89
CA ALA A 210 -10.41 0.73 -10.30
C ALA A 210 -11.90 0.91 -10.62
N LEU A 211 -12.67 1.61 -9.77
CA LEU A 211 -14.08 1.93 -10.02
C LEU A 211 -14.26 2.73 -11.32
N GLY A 212 -13.38 3.69 -11.58
CA GLY A 212 -13.38 4.45 -12.82
C GLY A 212 -13.31 3.54 -14.06
N VAL A 213 -12.42 2.54 -14.02
CA VAL A 213 -12.29 1.53 -15.08
C VAL A 213 -13.52 0.62 -15.14
N MET A 214 -14.05 0.20 -13.99
CA MET A 214 -15.24 -0.65 -13.93
C MET A 214 -16.47 0.04 -14.53
N TYR A 215 -16.67 1.33 -14.24
CA TYR A 215 -17.71 2.14 -14.87
C TYR A 215 -17.45 2.39 -16.35
N LEU A 216 -16.19 2.56 -16.78
CA LEU A 216 -15.82 2.83 -18.17
C LEU A 216 -16.18 1.65 -19.09
N TYR A 217 -15.89 0.43 -18.64
CA TYR A 217 -16.09 -0.78 -19.44
C TYR A 217 -17.32 -1.61 -19.02
N GLY A 218 -18.04 -1.22 -17.98
CA GLY A 218 -19.20 -1.97 -17.47
C GLY A 218 -18.82 -3.30 -16.81
N LEU A 219 -17.73 -3.32 -16.04
CA LEU A 219 -17.22 -4.52 -15.38
C LEU A 219 -17.90 -4.71 -14.03
N GLY A 220 -18.79 -5.70 -13.90
CA GLY A 220 -19.48 -5.99 -12.64
C GLY A 220 -20.56 -4.97 -12.25
N ILE A 221 -20.70 -3.89 -13.03
CA ILE A 221 -21.68 -2.82 -12.89
C ILE A 221 -22.08 -2.33 -14.29
N ARG A 222 -23.21 -1.62 -14.41
CA ARG A 222 -23.59 -0.98 -15.67
C ARG A 222 -22.57 0.11 -16.04
N ARG A 223 -22.25 0.18 -17.34
CA ARG A 223 -21.38 1.23 -17.87
C ARG A 223 -21.97 2.61 -17.59
N ASN A 224 -21.16 3.51 -17.05
CA ASN A 224 -21.53 4.90 -16.80
C ASN A 224 -20.33 5.81 -17.07
N LEU A 225 -20.35 6.50 -18.22
CA LEU A 225 -19.21 7.32 -18.64
C LEU A 225 -18.98 8.54 -17.74
N HIS A 226 -20.05 9.11 -17.15
CA HIS A 226 -19.93 10.26 -16.27
C HIS A 226 -19.18 9.87 -15.00
N CYS A 227 -19.68 8.86 -14.28
CA CYS A 227 -19.02 8.35 -13.07
C CYS A 227 -17.62 7.82 -13.37
N ALA A 228 -17.41 7.17 -14.53
CA ALA A 228 -16.08 6.71 -14.94
C ALA A 228 -15.07 7.87 -15.01
N LEU A 229 -15.43 8.96 -15.70
CA LEU A 229 -14.53 10.09 -15.87
C LEU A 229 -14.32 10.89 -14.58
N GLU A 230 -15.32 10.98 -13.70
CA GLU A 230 -15.15 11.58 -12.38
C GLU A 230 -14.16 10.78 -11.54
N CYS A 231 -14.41 9.49 -11.34
CA CYS A 231 -13.50 8.62 -10.58
C CYS A 231 -12.08 8.61 -11.15
N LEU A 232 -11.93 8.50 -12.47
CA LEU A 232 -10.61 8.47 -13.11
C LEU A 232 -9.86 9.79 -12.95
N LYS A 233 -10.52 10.94 -13.10
CA LYS A 233 -9.87 12.26 -12.97
C LYS A 233 -9.43 12.52 -11.53
N GLU A 234 -10.31 12.31 -10.56
CA GLU A 234 -9.99 12.53 -9.15
C GLU A 234 -8.87 11.59 -8.67
N ALA A 235 -8.91 10.31 -9.06
CA ALA A 235 -7.84 9.38 -8.75
C ALA A 235 -6.52 9.80 -9.42
N ALA A 236 -6.56 10.21 -10.68
CA ALA A 236 -5.39 10.68 -11.43
C ALA A 236 -4.76 11.94 -10.83
N GLU A 237 -5.57 12.90 -10.37
CA GLU A 237 -5.12 14.11 -9.67
C GLU A 237 -4.43 13.78 -8.34
N ARG A 238 -4.89 12.71 -7.66
CA ARG A 238 -4.28 12.17 -6.44
C ARG A 238 -3.12 11.21 -6.72
N GLY A 239 -2.62 11.14 -7.95
CA GLY A 239 -1.43 10.37 -8.33
C GLY A 239 -1.68 8.92 -8.76
N ASN A 240 -2.93 8.50 -8.97
CA ASN A 240 -3.22 7.15 -9.44
C ASN A 240 -2.78 6.93 -10.89
N VAL A 241 -1.67 6.23 -11.07
CA VAL A 241 -1.06 5.99 -12.39
C VAL A 241 -1.94 5.13 -13.30
N TYR A 242 -2.69 4.18 -12.74
CA TYR A 242 -3.61 3.35 -13.51
C TYR A 242 -4.74 4.19 -14.13
N ALA A 243 -5.34 5.07 -13.33
CA ALA A 243 -6.37 6.01 -13.79
C ALA A 243 -5.81 6.99 -14.82
N GLN A 244 -4.60 7.51 -14.61
CA GLN A 244 -3.92 8.38 -15.58
C GLN A 244 -3.74 7.66 -16.93
N GLY A 245 -3.30 6.40 -16.95
CA GLY A 245 -3.16 5.61 -18.17
C GLY A 245 -4.49 5.42 -18.92
N HIS A 246 -5.57 5.13 -18.21
CA HIS A 246 -6.91 5.04 -18.80
C HIS A 246 -7.43 6.39 -19.32
N LEU A 247 -7.12 7.51 -18.65
CA LEU A 247 -7.43 8.84 -19.17
C LEU A 247 -6.63 9.18 -20.43
N VAL A 248 -5.36 8.78 -20.52
CA VAL A 248 -4.57 8.94 -21.76
C VAL A 248 -5.25 8.21 -22.91
N SER A 249 -5.60 6.93 -22.71
CA SER A 249 -6.32 6.14 -23.71
C SER A 249 -7.65 6.78 -24.11
N TYR A 250 -8.43 7.23 -23.13
CA TYR A 250 -9.69 7.91 -23.37
C TYR A 250 -9.53 9.19 -24.20
N TYR A 251 -8.59 10.06 -23.84
CA TYR A 251 -8.33 11.30 -24.59
C TYR A 251 -7.83 11.03 -26.00
N TYR A 252 -6.96 10.02 -26.18
CA TYR A 252 -6.49 9.59 -27.49
C TYR A 252 -7.66 9.16 -28.37
N ASN A 253 -8.53 8.28 -27.87
CA ASN A 253 -9.69 7.77 -28.62
C ASN A 253 -10.73 8.86 -28.93
N ARG A 254 -10.82 9.89 -28.08
CA ARG A 254 -11.64 11.09 -28.34
C ARG A 254 -10.96 12.11 -29.27
N LYS A 255 -9.80 11.78 -29.83
CA LYS A 255 -8.99 12.64 -30.70
C LYS A 255 -8.50 13.93 -30.02
N LEU A 256 -8.46 13.94 -28.69
CA LEU A 256 -7.89 15.02 -27.88
C LEU A 256 -6.38 14.82 -27.74
N TYR A 257 -5.68 14.73 -28.87
CA TYR A 257 -4.31 14.22 -28.92
C TYR A 257 -3.30 15.05 -28.14
N THR A 258 -3.42 16.38 -28.13
CA THR A 258 -2.54 17.25 -27.33
C THR A 258 -2.67 16.91 -25.85
N LYS A 259 -3.91 16.78 -25.35
CA LYS A 259 -4.18 16.43 -23.95
C LYS A 259 -3.69 15.01 -23.62
N ALA A 260 -3.89 14.06 -24.53
CA ALA A 260 -3.40 12.70 -24.38
C ALA A 260 -1.87 12.66 -24.29
N ALA A 261 -1.17 13.34 -25.20
CA ALA A 261 0.29 13.39 -25.24
C ALA A 261 0.88 14.10 -24.01
N GLU A 262 0.30 15.21 -23.57
CA GLU A 262 0.76 15.93 -22.37
C GLU A 262 0.57 15.14 -21.07
N LEU A 263 -0.58 14.47 -20.92
CA LEU A 263 -0.80 13.61 -19.76
C LEU A 263 0.14 12.40 -19.82
N ALA A 264 0.29 11.78 -20.98
CA ALA A 264 1.19 10.63 -21.14
C ALA A 264 2.65 11.00 -20.84
N LYS A 265 3.13 12.17 -21.28
CA LYS A 265 4.46 12.71 -20.94
C LYS A 265 4.65 12.84 -19.42
N ARG A 266 3.63 13.34 -18.71
CA ARG A 266 3.66 13.43 -17.24
C ARG A 266 3.72 12.06 -16.58
N VAL A 267 2.92 11.11 -17.07
CA VAL A 267 2.89 9.73 -16.53
C VAL A 267 4.24 9.03 -16.69
N VAL A 268 4.87 9.13 -17.86
CA VAL A 268 6.16 8.43 -18.12
C VAL A 268 7.36 9.12 -17.45
N GLN A 269 7.20 10.36 -16.97
CA GLN A 269 8.22 11.03 -16.15
C GLN A 269 8.26 10.50 -14.71
N TYR A 270 7.23 9.76 -14.26
CA TYR A 270 7.29 8.99 -13.01
C TYR A 270 8.32 7.85 -13.05
N ASP A 271 9.00 7.61 -14.18
CA ASP A 271 10.11 6.66 -14.32
C ASP A 271 11.34 6.98 -13.42
N ASN A 272 11.38 8.10 -12.69
CA ASN A 272 12.30 8.27 -11.53
C ASN A 272 11.77 7.46 -10.33
N ILE A 273 11.91 6.15 -10.45
CA ILE A 273 11.49 5.13 -9.48
C ILE A 273 12.30 5.20 -8.16
N ASP A 274 13.33 6.04 -8.09
CA ASP A 274 14.16 6.27 -6.89
C ASP A 274 13.48 7.11 -5.78
N LEU A 275 12.24 7.58 -5.98
CA LEU A 275 11.45 8.31 -4.97
C LEU A 275 10.27 7.52 -4.42
N LEU A 276 10.11 6.25 -4.80
CA LEU A 276 9.30 5.30 -4.04
C LEU A 276 10.19 4.67 -2.98
N PRO A 277 9.84 4.70 -1.68
CA PRO A 277 10.62 3.96 -0.70
C PRO A 277 10.62 2.47 -1.10
N ASN A 278 11.83 1.96 -1.38
CA ASN A 278 12.22 0.58 -1.72
C ASN A 278 12.22 0.20 -3.22
N ALA A 279 13.38 0.35 -3.85
CA ALA A 279 13.70 0.05 -5.26
C ALA A 279 13.90 -1.44 -5.62
N GLU A 280 13.14 -2.37 -5.01
CA GLU A 280 13.21 -3.81 -5.31
C GLU A 280 11.85 -4.45 -5.64
N ALA A 281 10.79 -3.65 -5.77
CA ALA A 281 9.46 -4.12 -6.12
C ALA A 281 9.22 -4.07 -7.65
N ARG A 282 8.86 -5.21 -8.27
CA ARG A 282 8.06 -5.17 -9.51
C ARG A 282 6.93 -4.17 -9.29
N LEU A 283 6.78 -3.18 -10.18
CA LEU A 283 5.70 -2.20 -10.11
C LEU A 283 4.38 -2.91 -9.80
N PRO A 284 3.56 -2.41 -8.85
CA PRO A 284 2.23 -2.98 -8.62
C PRO A 284 1.52 -3.10 -9.97
N ILE A 285 0.89 -4.26 -10.23
CA ILE A 285 0.39 -4.63 -11.56
C ILE A 285 -0.39 -3.48 -12.25
N TYR A 286 -1.22 -2.72 -11.51
CA TYR A 286 -1.98 -1.60 -12.10
C TYR A 286 -1.14 -0.35 -12.40
N THR A 287 -0.11 -0.07 -11.61
CA THR A 287 0.88 0.97 -11.92
C THR A 287 1.59 0.63 -13.24
N ALA A 288 2.05 -0.61 -13.40
CA ALA A 288 2.69 -1.08 -14.62
C ALA A 288 1.76 -0.92 -15.84
N LYS A 289 0.50 -1.35 -15.73
CA LYS A 289 -0.51 -1.15 -16.79
C LYS A 289 -0.68 0.32 -17.16
N GLY A 290 -0.81 1.21 -16.18
CA GLY A 290 -0.97 2.64 -16.42
C GLY A 290 0.23 3.25 -17.16
N ILE A 291 1.45 2.91 -16.76
CA ILE A 291 2.70 3.36 -17.41
C ILE A 291 2.83 2.78 -18.82
N ALA A 292 2.47 1.50 -19.03
CA ALA A 292 2.51 0.87 -20.34
C ALA A 292 1.54 1.54 -21.31
N MET A 293 0.29 1.81 -20.87
CA MET A 293 -0.69 2.57 -21.66
C MET A 293 -0.16 3.95 -22.02
N ALA A 294 0.37 4.70 -21.05
CA ALA A 294 0.90 6.04 -21.30
C ALA A 294 2.06 6.02 -22.31
N ASN A 295 3.02 5.11 -22.14
CA ASN A 295 4.11 4.94 -23.11
C ASN A 295 3.59 4.58 -24.51
N PHE A 296 2.62 3.65 -24.61
CA PHE A 296 2.07 3.23 -25.90
C PHE A 296 1.37 4.38 -26.65
N PHE A 297 0.49 5.12 -25.97
CA PHE A 297 -0.23 6.22 -26.60
C PHE A 297 0.67 7.43 -26.88
N LEU A 298 1.66 7.70 -26.02
CA LEU A 298 2.69 8.71 -26.32
C LEU A 298 3.49 8.32 -27.57
N ALA A 299 3.87 7.05 -27.70
CA ALA A 299 4.56 6.54 -28.87
C ALA A 299 3.71 6.71 -30.14
N ARG A 300 2.40 6.44 -30.09
CA ARG A 300 1.48 6.70 -31.20
C ARG A 300 1.42 8.18 -31.56
N CYS A 301 1.30 9.06 -30.58
CA CYS A 301 1.28 10.51 -30.81
C CYS A 301 2.57 10.99 -31.49
N LEU A 302 3.75 10.52 -31.04
CA LEU A 302 5.04 10.86 -31.63
C LEU A 302 5.24 10.23 -33.02
N HIS A 303 4.78 9.00 -33.23
CA HIS A 303 4.91 8.31 -34.51
C HIS A 303 4.07 8.98 -35.60
N LEU A 304 2.84 9.38 -35.26
CA LEU A 304 1.85 9.92 -36.20
C LEU A 304 1.81 11.46 -36.23
N GLY A 305 2.55 12.15 -35.36
CA GLY A 305 2.50 13.60 -35.23
C GLY A 305 1.16 14.13 -34.67
N LEU A 306 0.48 13.34 -33.84
CA LEU A 306 -0.84 13.69 -33.29
C LEU A 306 -0.68 14.47 -31.98
N GLY A 307 -1.06 15.76 -32.00
CA GLY A 307 -1.00 16.62 -30.81
C GLY A 307 0.42 16.92 -30.30
N THR A 308 1.44 16.50 -31.03
CA THR A 308 2.85 16.77 -30.76
C THR A 308 3.65 16.70 -32.06
N LYS A 309 4.89 17.20 -32.07
CA LYS A 309 5.75 17.09 -33.25
C LYS A 309 6.12 15.62 -33.47
N PRO A 310 6.11 15.14 -34.72
CA PRO A 310 6.49 13.76 -35.00
C PRO A 310 7.96 13.52 -34.64
N ASP A 311 8.22 12.38 -34.00
CA ASP A 311 9.56 11.91 -33.62
C ASP A 311 9.57 10.38 -33.62
N ALA A 312 10.03 9.80 -34.73
CA ALA A 312 10.05 8.36 -34.91
C ALA A 312 11.03 7.64 -33.97
N ALA A 313 12.13 8.30 -33.58
CA ALA A 313 13.13 7.71 -32.70
C ALA A 313 12.59 7.61 -31.26
N ALA A 314 12.02 8.71 -30.75
CA ALA A 314 11.36 8.72 -29.44
C ALA A 314 10.15 7.78 -29.41
N ALA A 315 9.35 7.73 -30.49
CA ALA A 315 8.23 6.79 -30.58
C ALA A 315 8.68 5.33 -30.41
N LYS A 316 9.75 4.91 -31.11
CA LYS A 316 10.30 3.56 -30.99
C LYS A 316 10.76 3.24 -29.56
N GLN A 317 11.39 4.20 -28.88
CA GLN A 317 11.80 4.05 -27.49
C GLN A 317 10.59 3.85 -26.57
N HIS A 318 9.54 4.64 -26.74
CA HIS A 318 8.32 4.53 -25.91
C HIS A 318 7.54 3.24 -26.18
N TYR A 319 7.43 2.77 -27.42
CA TYR A 319 6.86 1.43 -27.68
C TYR A 319 7.64 0.32 -26.98
N ARG A 320 8.98 0.39 -27.01
CA ARG A 320 9.83 -0.58 -26.29
C ARG A 320 9.58 -0.51 -24.79
N LYS A 321 9.53 0.70 -24.21
CA LYS A 321 9.23 0.89 -22.79
C LYS A 321 7.86 0.29 -22.43
N ALA A 322 6.82 0.58 -23.21
CA ALA A 322 5.48 0.03 -22.98
C ALA A 322 5.50 -1.50 -22.87
N PHE A 323 6.12 -2.17 -23.86
CA PHE A 323 6.22 -3.63 -23.89
C PHE A 323 7.04 -4.19 -22.73
N CYS A 324 8.17 -3.57 -22.39
CA CYS A 324 8.98 -3.98 -21.24
C CYS A 324 8.26 -3.78 -19.89
N THR A 325 7.36 -2.81 -19.80
CA THR A 325 6.58 -2.54 -18.57
C THR A 325 5.41 -3.50 -18.41
N ASP A 326 4.58 -3.69 -19.45
CA ASP A 326 3.45 -4.65 -19.45
C ASP A 326 3.18 -5.12 -20.88
N ALA A 327 3.64 -6.34 -21.18
CA ALA A 327 3.54 -6.94 -22.51
C ALA A 327 2.11 -7.29 -22.89
N ASP A 328 1.27 -7.69 -21.94
CA ASP A 328 -0.12 -8.08 -22.19
C ASP A 328 -0.93 -6.87 -22.63
N VAL A 329 -0.88 -5.77 -21.86
CA VAL A 329 -1.56 -4.51 -22.22
C VAL A 329 -1.06 -3.98 -23.56
N THR A 330 0.25 -4.01 -23.79
CA THR A 330 0.83 -3.53 -25.04
C THR A 330 0.35 -4.37 -26.23
N SER A 331 0.26 -5.69 -26.06
CA SER A 331 -0.23 -6.60 -27.10
C SER A 331 -1.72 -6.39 -27.40
N ASP A 332 -2.55 -6.22 -26.37
CA ASP A 332 -3.98 -5.89 -26.53
C ASP A 332 -4.17 -4.58 -27.29
N LEU A 333 -3.44 -3.53 -26.91
CA LEU A 333 -3.48 -2.23 -27.59
C LEU A 333 -2.98 -2.33 -29.03
N GLN A 334 -1.93 -3.09 -29.29
CA GLN A 334 -1.45 -3.32 -30.66
C GLN A 334 -2.50 -4.08 -31.50
N CYS A 335 -3.23 -5.03 -30.92
CA CYS A 335 -4.34 -5.68 -31.60
C CYS A 335 -5.44 -4.67 -31.94
N ASP A 336 -5.81 -3.79 -31.02
CA ASP A 336 -6.81 -2.75 -31.27
C ASP A 336 -6.40 -1.81 -32.42
N VAL A 337 -5.10 -1.52 -32.58
CA VAL A 337 -4.56 -0.79 -33.74
C VAL A 337 -4.74 -1.60 -35.04
N ILE A 338 -4.34 -2.87 -35.03
CA ILE A 338 -4.42 -3.74 -36.22
C ILE A 338 -5.87 -3.89 -36.70
N TYR A 339 -6.82 -3.98 -35.76
CA TYR A 339 -8.25 -4.08 -36.07
C TYR A 339 -8.94 -2.72 -36.28
N GLY A 340 -8.20 -1.61 -36.29
CA GLY A 340 -8.73 -0.28 -36.58
C GLY A 340 -9.69 0.29 -35.52
N LYS A 341 -9.61 -0.19 -34.28
CA LYS A 341 -10.39 0.35 -33.16
C LYS A 341 -9.80 1.65 -32.60
N ILE A 342 -8.49 1.83 -32.75
CA ILE A 342 -7.71 3.01 -32.28
C ILE A 342 -6.60 3.42 -33.24
#